data_AF-A0A1B7X860-F1
#
_entry.id   AF-A0A1B7X860-F1
#
_cell.length_a   1.000
_cell.length_b   1.000
_cell.length_c   1.000
_cell.angle_alpha   90.00
_cell.angle_beta   90.00
_cell.angle_gamma   90.00
#
_symmetry.space_group_name_H-M   'P 1'
#
loop_
_entity.id
_entity.type
_entity.pdbx_description
1 polymer ?
#
loop_
_entity_poly.entity_id
_entity_poly.type
_entity_poly.pdbx_seq_one_letter_code
_entity_poly.pdbx_strand_id
1 'polypeptide(L)'
;MDQPIIDNHYMTREFLETTLVQNKTRIDELEKHIQTVTQRSYGEAAERNRMRNEMQEWTLEALENANINESEAQEIADICGFELTKEFEVEVTVIYGITVNARNEEEAQNAIHDIDFDSVSYGEEVTYLSSSVDNIEI
;
A
#
# COMPACT_ATOMS: atom_id res chain seq x y z
N MET A 1 2.75 -2.12 -69.89
CA MET A 1 3.48 -2.02 -68.61
C MET A 1 3.41 -0.56 -68.20
N ASP A 2 2.70 -0.24 -67.14
CA ASP A 2 2.68 1.11 -66.55
C ASP A 2 4.01 1.31 -65.80
N GLN A 3 4.81 2.28 -66.24
CA GLN A 3 5.98 2.69 -65.47
C GLN A 3 5.49 3.51 -64.26
N PRO A 4 6.04 3.28 -63.05
CA PRO A 4 5.71 4.10 -61.90
C PRO A 4 6.20 5.53 -62.15
N ILE A 5 5.27 6.48 -62.08
CA ILE A 5 5.60 7.92 -62.11
C ILE A 5 6.26 8.23 -60.77
N ILE A 6 7.57 8.50 -60.79
CA ILE A 6 8.29 8.96 -59.61
C ILE A 6 8.02 10.46 -59.46
N ASP A 7 7.21 10.83 -58.46
CA ASP A 7 7.01 12.23 -58.08
C ASP A 7 8.22 12.73 -57.28
N ASN A 8 9.11 13.45 -57.95
CA ASN A 8 10.24 14.13 -57.34
C ASN A 8 9.85 15.58 -56.98
N HIS A 9 8.95 15.75 -56.01
CA HIS A 9 8.58 17.07 -55.53
C HIS A 9 9.70 17.67 -54.67
N TYR A 10 10.42 18.65 -55.20
CA TYR A 10 11.47 19.37 -54.49
C TYR A 10 10.94 20.71 -53.95
N MET A 11 11.10 20.94 -52.65
CA MET A 11 10.83 22.25 -52.04
C MET A 11 12.01 23.20 -52.25
N THR A 12 11.75 24.50 -52.23
CA THR A 12 12.82 25.50 -52.32
C THR A 12 13.69 25.44 -51.08
N ARG A 13 14.99 25.71 -51.24
CA ARG A 13 15.96 25.77 -50.14
C ARG A 13 15.51 26.74 -49.05
N GLU A 14 15.04 27.93 -49.44
CA GLU A 14 14.55 28.97 -48.53
C GLU A 14 13.36 28.49 -47.69
N PHE A 15 12.42 27.77 -48.30
CA PHE A 15 11.28 27.19 -47.58
C PHE A 15 11.76 26.17 -46.54
N LEU A 16 12.68 25.27 -46.91
CA LEU A 16 13.22 24.26 -46.01
C LEU A 16 14.00 24.89 -44.85
N GLU A 17 14.84 25.89 -45.12
CA GLU A 17 15.62 26.61 -44.10
C GLU A 17 14.70 27.35 -43.12
N THR A 18 13.68 28.06 -43.62
CA THR A 18 12.70 28.76 -42.77
C THR A 18 11.93 27.80 -41.89
N THR A 19 11.43 26.71 -42.46
CA THR A 19 10.67 25.69 -41.74
C THR A 19 11.54 25.00 -40.68
N LEU A 20 12.80 24.72 -40.99
CA LEU A 20 13.75 24.11 -40.05
C LEU A 20 13.98 25.01 -38.83
N VAL A 21 14.20 26.32 -39.05
CA VAL A 21 14.40 27.28 -37.97
C VAL A 21 13.15 27.38 -37.10
N GLN A 22 11.97 27.53 -37.71
CA GLN A 22 10.69 27.61 -36.98
C GLN A 22 10.43 26.34 -36.14
N ASN A 23 10.64 25.17 -36.72
CA ASN A 23 10.46 23.90 -36.01
C ASN A 23 11.46 23.76 -34.86
N LYS A 24 12.72 24.18 -35.05
CA LYS A 24 13.72 24.16 -33.99
C LYS A 24 13.33 25.06 -32.83
N THR A 25 12.92 26.31 -33.11
CA THR A 25 12.43 27.23 -32.08
C THR A 25 11.24 26.64 -31.33
N ARG A 26 10.31 25.99 -32.05
CA ARG A 26 9.13 25.37 -31.43
C ARG A 26 9.50 24.19 -30.53
N ILE A 27 10.46 23.35 -30.94
CA ILE A 27 10.97 22.24 -30.14
C ILE A 27 11.60 22.77 -28.85
N ASP A 28 12.47 23.79 -28.95
CA ASP A 28 13.13 24.38 -27.79
C ASP A 28 12.13 24.97 -26.77
N GLU A 29 11.04 25.58 -27.25
CA GLU A 29 9.95 26.07 -26.40
C GLU A 29 9.19 24.93 -25.70
N LEU A 30 8.87 23.86 -26.45
CA LEU A 30 8.15 22.71 -25.92
C LEU A 30 8.99 21.96 -24.87
N GLU A 31 10.29 21.79 -25.10
CA GLU A 31 11.21 21.16 -24.14
C GLU A 31 11.27 21.94 -22.83
N LYS A 32 11.39 23.27 -22.89
CA LYS A 32 11.34 24.13 -21.69
C LYS A 32 10.01 24.00 -20.95
N HIS A 33 8.89 24.04 -21.68
CA HIS A 33 7.57 23.93 -21.07
C HIS A 33 7.38 22.56 -20.39
N ILE A 34 7.81 21.47 -21.03
CA ILE A 34 7.76 20.12 -20.46
C ILE A 34 8.58 20.06 -19.17
N GLN A 35 9.80 20.60 -19.15
CA GLN A 35 10.63 20.64 -17.94
C GLN A 35 9.92 21.39 -16.80
N THR A 36 9.34 22.56 -17.07
CA THR A 36 8.61 23.34 -16.08
C THR A 36 7.38 22.60 -15.55
N VAL A 37 6.54 22.05 -16.44
CA VAL A 37 5.33 21.31 -16.04
C VAL A 37 5.70 20.07 -15.24
N THR A 38 6.75 19.37 -15.64
CA THR A 38 7.25 18.17 -14.94
C THR A 38 7.68 18.51 -13.52
N GLN A 39 8.53 19.54 -13.35
CA GLN A 39 8.96 20.00 -12.02
C GLN A 39 7.77 20.41 -11.15
N ARG A 40 6.80 21.15 -11.73
CA ARG A 40 5.58 21.56 -11.02
C ARG A 40 4.75 20.36 -10.58
N SER A 41 4.58 19.37 -11.46
CA SER A 41 3.83 18.15 -11.16
C SER A 41 4.45 17.36 -10.00
N TYR A 42 5.79 17.29 -9.92
CA TYR A 42 6.46 16.66 -8.78
C TYR A 42 6.24 17.44 -7.48
N GLY A 43 6.32 18.77 -7.51
CA GLY A 43 6.03 19.63 -6.36
C GLY A 43 4.58 19.49 -5.88
N GLU A 44 3.62 19.54 -6.80
CA GLU A 44 2.19 19.37 -6.50
C GLU A 44 1.89 17.98 -5.93
N ALA A 45 2.52 16.92 -6.46
CA ALA A 45 2.36 15.57 -5.93
C ALA A 45 2.93 15.44 -4.50
N ALA A 46 4.10 16.03 -4.24
CA ALA A 46 4.70 16.05 -2.92
C ALA A 46 3.81 16.79 -1.90
N GLU A 47 3.23 17.93 -2.30
CA GLU A 47 2.32 18.70 -1.46
C GLU A 47 1.01 17.96 -1.18
N ARG A 48 0.41 17.32 -2.21
CA ARG A 48 -0.78 16.48 -2.02
C ARG A 48 -0.53 15.33 -1.06
N ASN A 49 0.61 14.66 -1.17
CA ASN A 49 0.98 13.59 -0.26
C ASN A 49 1.16 14.09 1.17
N ARG A 50 1.78 15.27 1.34
CA ARG A 50 1.92 15.90 2.65
C ARG A 50 0.56 16.21 3.28
N MET A 51 -0.32 16.90 2.54
CA MET A 51 -1.67 17.23 3.02
C MET A 51 -2.45 15.97 3.40
N ARG A 52 -2.40 14.91 2.58
CA ARG A 52 -3.07 13.64 2.90
C ARG A 52 -2.55 13.04 4.21
N ASN A 53 -1.23 13.02 4.40
CA ASN A 53 -0.63 12.45 5.60
C ASN A 53 -0.96 13.26 6.85
N GLU A 54 -0.88 14.59 6.78
CA GLU A 54 -1.25 15.48 7.88
C GLU A 54 -2.74 15.36 8.24
N MET A 55 -3.62 15.23 7.24
CA MET A 55 -5.05 14.99 7.46
C MET A 55 -5.33 13.62 8.07
N GLN A 56 -4.62 12.57 7.64
CA GLN A 56 -4.74 11.25 8.23
C GLN A 56 -4.33 11.26 9.70
N GLU A 57 -3.18 11.85 10.01
CA GLU A 57 -2.67 11.98 11.38
C GLU A 57 -3.68 12.72 12.27
N TRP A 58 -4.13 13.90 11.83
CA TRP A 58 -5.12 14.68 12.58
C TRP A 58 -6.43 13.92 12.78
N THR A 59 -6.91 13.20 11.77
CA THR A 59 -8.19 12.47 11.83
C THR A 59 -8.11 11.33 12.85
N LEU A 60 -7.01 10.58 12.85
CA LEU A 60 -6.78 9.52 13.83
C LEU A 60 -6.66 10.08 15.26
N GLU A 61 -5.92 11.17 15.45
CA GLU A 61 -5.83 11.84 16.76
C GLU A 61 -7.19 12.39 17.22
N ALA A 62 -7.98 12.95 16.31
CA ALA A 62 -9.31 13.47 16.63
C ALA A 62 -10.27 12.34 17.03
N LEU A 63 -10.16 11.17 16.39
CA LEU A 63 -10.92 9.97 16.73
C LEU A 63 -10.50 9.41 18.11
N GLU A 64 -9.20 9.31 18.37
CA GLU A 64 -8.66 8.87 19.68
C GLU A 64 -9.10 9.78 20.83
N ASN A 65 -9.15 11.09 20.58
CA ASN A 65 -9.60 12.08 21.55
C ASN A 65 -11.14 12.22 21.64
N ALA A 66 -11.90 11.41 20.89
CA ALA A 66 -13.36 11.47 20.78
C ALA A 66 -13.90 12.85 20.38
N ASN A 67 -13.11 13.64 19.65
CA ASN A 67 -13.51 14.94 19.10
C ASN A 67 -14.43 14.76 17.88
N ILE A 68 -14.25 13.67 17.16
CA ILE A 68 -15.09 13.21 16.05
C ILE A 68 -15.50 11.77 16.29
N ASN A 69 -16.56 11.32 15.62
CA ASN A 69 -16.96 9.92 15.61
C ASN A 69 -16.40 9.16 14.39
N GLU A 70 -16.54 7.84 14.40
CA GLU A 70 -16.01 6.96 13.35
C GLU A 70 -16.62 7.22 11.97
N SER A 71 -17.89 7.62 11.90
CA SER A 71 -18.55 7.99 10.62
C SER A 71 -17.94 9.28 10.05
N GLU A 72 -17.70 10.29 10.89
CA GLU A 72 -17.06 11.54 10.49
C GLU A 72 -15.61 11.30 10.04
N ALA A 73 -14.88 10.45 10.76
CA ALA A 73 -13.52 10.05 10.39
C ALA A 73 -13.49 9.34 9.03
N GLN A 74 -14.45 8.44 8.77
CA GLN A 74 -14.54 7.71 7.50
C GLN A 74 -14.86 8.65 6.33
N GLU A 75 -15.75 9.62 6.54
CA GLU A 75 -16.04 10.64 5.51
C GLU A 75 -14.78 11.44 5.15
N ILE A 76 -13.97 11.83 6.14
CA ILE A 76 -12.70 12.54 5.90
C ILE A 76 -11.71 11.63 5.17
N ALA A 77 -11.61 10.36 5.56
CA ALA A 77 -10.75 9.37 4.92
C ALA A 77 -11.09 9.19 3.44
N ASP A 78 -12.37 9.10 3.10
CA ASP A 78 -12.86 8.99 1.72
C ASP A 78 -12.57 10.24 0.90
N ILE A 79 -12.70 11.44 1.49
CA ILE A 79 -12.42 12.72 0.82
C ILE A 79 -10.91 12.88 0.55
N CYS A 80 -10.09 12.54 1.53
CA CYS A 80 -8.64 12.74 1.47
C CYS A 80 -7.89 11.57 0.81
N GLY A 81 -8.55 10.41 0.65
CA GLY A 81 -7.98 9.22 0.02
C GLY A 81 -6.96 8.50 0.90
N PHE A 82 -7.28 8.29 2.18
CA PHE A 82 -6.50 7.47 3.11
C PHE A 82 -7.38 6.41 3.79
N GLU A 83 -6.76 5.42 4.42
CA GLU A 83 -7.47 4.39 5.21
C GLU A 83 -7.33 4.67 6.70
N LEU A 84 -8.40 4.38 7.45
CA LEU A 84 -8.41 4.46 8.92
C LEU A 84 -7.77 3.24 9.58
N THR A 85 -7.76 2.11 8.87
CA THR A 85 -7.17 0.85 9.34
C THR A 85 -5.70 0.76 8.98
N LYS A 86 -4.93 0.06 9.83
CA LYS A 86 -3.54 -0.32 9.56
C LYS A 86 -3.39 -1.81 9.87
N GLU A 87 -2.53 -2.48 9.12
CA GLU A 87 -2.15 -3.86 9.44
C GLU A 87 -1.18 -3.85 10.63
N PHE A 88 -1.43 -4.74 11.60
CA PHE A 88 -0.58 -4.93 12.76
C PHE A 88 -0.23 -6.41 12.89
N GLU A 89 1.05 -6.71 13.10
CA GLU A 89 1.50 -8.05 13.49
C GLU A 89 1.55 -8.10 15.01
N VAL A 90 0.78 -9.02 15.60
CA VAL A 90 0.69 -9.19 17.06
C VAL A 90 1.11 -10.61 17.43
N GLU A 91 2.12 -10.72 18.30
CA GLU A 91 2.54 -12.00 18.89
C GLU A 91 1.80 -12.22 20.22
N VAL A 92 1.14 -13.36 20.38
CA VAL A 92 0.36 -13.71 21.57
C VAL A 92 0.85 -15.03 22.15
N THR A 93 1.24 -15.04 23.42
CA THR A 93 1.56 -16.27 24.18
C THR A 93 0.37 -16.64 25.07
N VAL A 94 -0.15 -17.87 24.94
CA VAL A 94 -1.22 -18.40 25.78
C VAL A 94 -0.69 -19.55 26.64
N ILE A 95 -0.85 -19.46 27.96
CA ILE A 95 -0.50 -20.53 28.90
C ILE A 95 -1.79 -21.16 29.41
N TYR A 96 -2.00 -22.44 29.13
CA TYR A 96 -3.14 -23.20 29.63
C TYR A 96 -2.79 -23.95 30.91
N GLY A 97 -3.63 -23.81 31.94
CA GLY A 97 -3.61 -24.68 33.11
C GLY A 97 -4.68 -25.76 32.96
N ILE A 98 -4.29 -27.02 32.79
CA ILE A 98 -5.20 -28.14 32.54
C ILE A 98 -5.11 -29.12 33.71
N THR A 99 -6.26 -29.50 34.25
CA THR A 99 -6.37 -30.59 35.24
C THR A 99 -6.98 -31.80 34.57
N VAL A 100 -6.21 -32.87 34.42
CA VAL A 100 -6.69 -34.14 33.85
C VAL A 100 -7.01 -35.14 34.96
N ASN A 101 -8.06 -35.93 34.76
CA ASN A 101 -8.40 -37.05 35.64
C ASN A 101 -7.88 -38.34 35.01
N ALA A 102 -6.86 -38.93 35.62
CA ALA A 102 -6.17 -40.12 35.12
C ALA A 102 -5.88 -41.10 36.26
N ARG A 103 -5.74 -42.40 35.96
CA ARG A 103 -5.51 -43.43 36.99
C ARG A 103 -4.05 -43.49 37.46
N ASN A 104 -3.13 -43.00 36.65
CA ASN A 104 -1.69 -42.95 36.92
C ASN A 104 -1.03 -41.82 36.11
N GLU A 105 0.25 -41.59 36.37
CA GLU A 105 1.05 -40.54 35.75
C GLU A 105 1.16 -40.68 34.22
N GLU A 106 1.29 -41.92 33.73
CA GLU A 106 1.41 -42.23 32.30
C GLU A 106 0.10 -41.88 31.54
N GLU A 107 -1.05 -42.22 32.10
CA GLU A 107 -2.36 -41.84 31.55
C GLU A 107 -2.58 -40.32 31.58
N ALA A 108 -2.07 -39.61 32.60
CA ALA A 108 -2.16 -38.15 32.68
C ALA A 108 -1.33 -37.47 31.59
N GLN A 109 -0.10 -37.95 31.36
CA GLN A 109 0.78 -37.43 30.31
C GLN A 109 0.19 -37.69 28.91
N ASN A 110 -0.30 -38.91 28.66
CA ASN A 110 -0.93 -39.25 27.37
C ASN A 110 -2.15 -38.37 27.08
N ALA A 111 -2.99 -38.10 28.10
CA ALA A 111 -4.16 -37.24 27.94
C ALA A 111 -3.83 -35.79 27.54
N ILE A 112 -2.64 -35.28 27.89
CA ILE A 112 -2.15 -33.95 27.48
C ILE A 112 -1.57 -33.99 26.07
N HIS A 113 -0.85 -35.05 25.71
CA HIS A 113 -0.28 -35.21 24.36
C HIS A 113 -1.33 -35.39 23.26
N ASP A 114 -2.54 -35.86 23.62
CA ASP A 114 -3.67 -35.98 22.70
C ASP A 114 -4.40 -34.64 22.44
N ILE A 115 -4.05 -33.56 23.16
CA ILE A 115 -4.65 -32.24 22.96
C ILE A 115 -4.05 -31.59 21.71
N ASP A 116 -4.91 -31.34 20.73
CA ASP A 116 -4.57 -30.59 19.53
C ASP A 116 -4.56 -29.07 19.84
N PHE A 117 -3.36 -28.50 20.01
CA PHE A 117 -3.15 -27.06 20.18
C PHE A 117 -2.94 -26.33 18.85
N ASP A 118 -2.94 -27.04 17.71
CA ASP A 118 -2.57 -26.48 16.42
C ASP A 118 -3.71 -25.68 15.76
N SER A 119 -4.91 -25.68 16.35
CA SER A 119 -6.06 -24.93 15.85
C SER A 119 -6.38 -23.70 16.70
N VAL A 120 -5.93 -22.53 16.24
CA VAL A 120 -6.48 -21.24 16.68
C VAL A 120 -7.36 -20.71 15.57
N SER A 121 -8.67 -20.65 15.84
CA SER A 121 -9.62 -19.97 14.96
C SER A 121 -10.04 -18.67 15.61
N TYR A 122 -9.58 -17.57 15.04
CA TYR A 122 -10.06 -16.23 15.33
C TYR A 122 -10.59 -15.64 14.02
N GLY A 123 -11.42 -14.59 14.09
CA GLY A 123 -12.08 -14.02 12.90
C GLY A 123 -11.14 -13.41 11.84
N GLU A 124 -9.83 -13.59 11.98
CA GLU A 124 -8.75 -13.09 11.13
C GLU A 124 -7.74 -14.22 10.85
N GLU A 125 -6.85 -14.00 9.88
CA GLU A 125 -5.86 -15.00 9.45
C GLU A 125 -4.73 -15.15 10.49
N VAL A 126 -4.44 -16.41 10.88
CA VAL A 126 -3.30 -16.75 11.75
C VAL A 126 -2.13 -17.18 10.87
N THR A 127 -1.10 -16.33 10.78
CA THR A 127 0.05 -16.55 9.86
C THR A 127 1.04 -17.58 10.38
N TYR A 128 1.22 -17.67 11.69
CA TYR A 128 2.15 -18.60 12.32
C TYR A 128 1.61 -19.05 13.67
N LEU A 129 1.61 -20.36 13.90
CA LEU A 129 1.27 -20.97 15.18
C LEU A 129 2.39 -21.91 15.59
N SER A 130 2.87 -21.73 16.81
CA SER A 130 3.87 -22.60 17.43
C SER A 130 3.38 -22.93 18.84
N SER A 131 3.11 -24.20 19.10
CA SER A 131 2.78 -24.69 20.44
C SER A 131 3.96 -25.46 21.05
N SER A 132 4.27 -25.20 22.32
CA SER A 132 5.25 -25.94 23.11
C SER A 132 4.64 -26.28 24.47
N VAL A 133 4.91 -27.48 24.99
CA VAL A 133 4.55 -27.87 26.36
C VAL A 133 5.76 -27.57 27.25
N ASP A 134 5.69 -26.48 28.00
CA ASP A 134 6.86 -25.98 28.76
C ASP A 134 7.14 -26.78 30.05
N ASN A 135 6.10 -27.19 30.79
CA ASN A 135 6.26 -27.99 32.01
C ASN A 135 4.98 -28.79 32.32
N ILE A 136 5.14 -30.02 32.81
CA ILE A 136 4.07 -30.84 33.38
C ILE A 136 4.38 -31.01 34.87
N GLU A 137 3.72 -30.22 35.73
CA GLU A 137 3.73 -30.46 37.18
C GLU A 137 2.66 -31.51 37.54
N ILE A 138 3.10 -32.58 38.21
CA ILE A 138 2.26 -33.72 38.61
C ILE A 138 2.21 -33.81 40.13
#